data_AF-D2SH10-F1
#
_entry.id   AF-D2SH10-F1
#
_cell.length_a   1.000
_cell.length_b   1.000
_cell.length_c   1.000
_cell.angle_alpha   90.00
_cell.angle_beta   90.00
_cell.angle_gamma   90.00
#
_symmetry.space_group_name_H-M   'P 1'
#
loop_
_entity.id
_entity.type
_entity.pdbx_description
1 polymer ?
#
loop_
_entity_poly.entity_id
_entity_poly.type
_entity_poly.pdbx_seq_one_letter_code
_entity_poly.pdbx_strand_id
1 'polypeptide(L)'
;MCGACGSGRVAAPWEDVLAGAGPAARAARAGAAVRLLTGRRLRVTPWRGGYLLTTATGAARPVASLGELWAAAGGPSPAPTEQHWARAPVPAGWDLQAAAVWVAAAARAGTIAAAELPGGVVEFRDGGAAHVVPGSRTAEVGVLGAEPEAALADLLHFAAGG
;
A
#
# COMPACT_ATOMS: atom_id res chain seq x y z
N MET A 1 -10.17 32.92 -22.99
CA MET A 1 -11.21 32.06 -22.41
C MET A 1 -10.93 30.63 -22.87
N CYS A 2 -10.12 29.88 -22.11
CA CYS A 2 -10.02 28.41 -22.12
C CYS A 2 -10.01 28.02 -20.65
N GLY A 3 -11.03 27.26 -20.23
CA GLY A 3 -11.39 27.06 -18.82
C GLY A 3 -10.36 26.29 -17.99
N ALA A 4 -10.39 26.57 -16.69
CA ALA A 4 -9.67 25.87 -15.66
C ALA A 4 -10.08 24.40 -15.54
N CYS A 5 -9.10 23.49 -15.52
CA CYS A 5 -9.25 22.13 -15.00
C CYS A 5 -7.90 21.55 -14.53
N GLY A 6 -7.53 21.86 -13.28
CA GLY A 6 -6.77 20.94 -12.43
C GLY A 6 -5.28 20.75 -12.70
N SER A 7 -4.46 21.82 -12.61
CA SER A 7 -3.02 21.66 -12.35
C SER A 7 -2.68 21.59 -10.86
N GLY A 8 -3.67 21.28 -10.01
CA GLY A 8 -3.43 20.78 -8.66
C GLY A 8 -2.80 19.40 -8.79
N ARG A 9 -1.47 19.36 -8.99
CA ARG A 9 -0.67 18.14 -8.90
C ARG A 9 -0.86 17.61 -7.49
N VAL A 10 -1.88 16.79 -7.29
CA VAL A 10 -1.87 15.81 -6.20
C VAL A 10 -0.59 15.04 -6.43
N ALA A 11 0.35 15.15 -5.48
CA ALA A 11 1.57 14.36 -5.55
C ALA A 11 1.19 12.92 -5.85
N ALA A 12 1.92 12.27 -6.77
CA ALA A 12 1.66 10.88 -7.08
C ALA A 12 1.65 10.12 -5.76
N PRO A 13 0.59 9.33 -5.47
CA PRO A 13 0.55 8.54 -4.25
C PRO A 13 1.83 7.72 -4.12
N TRP A 14 2.27 7.47 -2.90
CA TRP A 14 3.53 6.78 -2.65
C TRP A 14 3.61 5.43 -3.37
N GLU A 15 2.47 4.76 -3.58
CA GLU A 15 2.38 3.52 -4.32
C GLU A 15 2.78 3.67 -5.79
N ASP A 16 2.49 4.80 -6.44
CA ASP A 16 2.90 5.05 -7.83
C ASP A 16 4.40 5.38 -7.89
N VAL A 17 4.97 5.97 -6.83
CA VAL A 17 6.41 6.26 -6.73
C VAL A 17 7.21 4.98 -6.49
N LEU A 18 6.78 4.12 -5.57
CA LEU A 18 7.55 2.93 -5.15
C LEU A 18 7.24 1.67 -5.93
N ALA A 19 5.98 1.49 -6.38
CA ALA A 19 5.56 0.31 -7.15
C ALA A 19 5.33 0.63 -8.63
N GLY A 20 5.52 1.87 -9.06
CA GLY A 20 5.35 2.27 -10.45
C GLY A 20 3.91 2.67 -10.78
N ALA A 21 3.78 3.62 -11.70
CA ALA A 21 2.52 4.20 -12.11
C ALA A 21 1.89 3.47 -13.30
N GLY A 22 0.58 3.70 -13.49
CA GLY A 22 -0.13 3.34 -14.72
C GLY A 22 -1.23 2.29 -14.55
N PRO A 23 -2.02 2.03 -15.61
CA PRO A 23 -3.20 1.18 -15.52
C PRO A 23 -2.90 -0.27 -15.14
N ALA A 24 -1.83 -0.87 -15.68
CA ALA A 24 -1.46 -2.26 -15.40
C ALA A 24 -1.02 -2.45 -13.94
N ALA A 25 -0.16 -1.56 -13.42
CA ALA A 25 0.26 -1.57 -12.02
C ALA A 25 -0.94 -1.43 -11.07
N ARG A 26 -1.88 -0.52 -11.38
CA ARG A 26 -3.11 -0.34 -10.60
C ARG A 26 -4.03 -1.55 -10.65
N ALA A 27 -4.16 -2.21 -11.81
CA ALA A 27 -4.96 -3.43 -11.93
C ALA A 27 -4.37 -4.58 -11.10
N ALA A 28 -3.05 -4.76 -11.13
CA ALA A 28 -2.36 -5.74 -10.30
C ALA A 28 -2.52 -5.43 -8.79
N ARG A 29 -2.39 -4.16 -8.37
CA ARG A 29 -2.69 -3.73 -7.00
C ARG A 29 -4.14 -4.03 -6.59
N ALA A 30 -5.11 -3.76 -7.46
CA ALA A 30 -6.51 -4.09 -7.18
C ALA A 30 -6.70 -5.61 -6.97
N GLY A 31 -6.07 -6.44 -7.81
CA GLY A 31 -6.08 -7.90 -7.64
C GLY A 31 -5.47 -8.36 -6.32
N ALA A 32 -4.32 -7.81 -5.93
CA ALA A 32 -3.69 -8.10 -4.65
C ALA A 32 -4.53 -7.60 -3.45
N ALA A 33 -5.17 -6.43 -3.56
CA ALA A 33 -6.07 -5.92 -2.51
C ALA A 33 -7.27 -6.84 -2.28
N VAL A 34 -7.81 -7.44 -3.35
CA VAL A 34 -8.88 -8.45 -3.24
C VAL A 34 -8.38 -9.70 -2.49
N ARG A 35 -7.14 -10.17 -2.74
CA ARG A 35 -6.56 -11.31 -2.01
C ARG A 35 -6.52 -11.06 -0.49
N LEU A 36 -6.09 -9.87 -0.05
CA LEU A 36 -6.07 -9.49 1.37
C LEU A 36 -7.46 -9.27 1.97
N LEU A 37 -8.43 -8.88 1.16
CA LEU A 37 -9.82 -8.67 1.57
C LEU A 37 -10.68 -9.93 1.52
N THR A 38 -10.08 -11.09 1.21
CA THR A 38 -10.79 -12.37 1.15
C THR A 38 -11.58 -12.60 2.44
N GLY A 39 -12.88 -12.90 2.31
CA GLY A 39 -13.79 -13.10 3.44
C GLY A 39 -14.59 -11.85 3.87
N ARG A 40 -14.20 -10.63 3.49
CA ARG A 40 -14.92 -9.39 3.88
C ARG A 40 -16.07 -9.00 2.95
N ARG A 41 -16.38 -9.81 1.93
CA ARG A 41 -17.38 -9.52 0.86
C ARG A 41 -17.19 -8.12 0.22
N LEU A 42 -15.96 -7.63 0.20
CA LEU A 42 -15.56 -6.39 -0.47
C LEU A 42 -14.96 -6.73 -1.84
N ARG A 43 -15.21 -5.88 -2.84
CA ARG A 43 -14.58 -5.96 -4.15
C ARG A 43 -13.80 -4.69 -4.42
N VAL A 44 -12.61 -4.84 -4.99
CA VAL A 44 -11.76 -3.72 -5.41
C VAL A 44 -11.51 -3.86 -6.90
N THR A 45 -11.81 -2.82 -7.66
CA THR A 45 -11.49 -2.75 -9.09
C THR A 45 -10.72 -1.46 -9.41
N PRO A 46 -9.84 -1.46 -10.43
CA PRO A 46 -9.18 -0.24 -10.86
C PRO A 46 -10.21 0.77 -11.40
N TRP A 47 -10.08 2.05 -11.04
CA TRP A 47 -11.03 3.09 -11.43
C TRP A 47 -10.35 4.45 -11.58
N ARG A 48 -10.42 5.06 -12.78
CA ARG A 48 -9.98 6.44 -13.11
C ARG A 48 -8.97 7.08 -12.12
N GLY A 49 -7.73 6.59 -12.14
CA GLY A 49 -6.64 7.16 -11.32
C GLY A 49 -6.51 6.60 -9.90
N GLY A 50 -7.40 5.70 -9.47
CA GLY A 50 -7.39 5.02 -8.18
C GLY A 50 -8.16 3.71 -8.23
N TYR A 51 -9.05 3.50 -7.26
CA TYR A 51 -9.79 2.25 -7.09
C TYR A 51 -11.28 2.51 -6.84
N LEU A 52 -12.11 1.52 -7.16
CA LEU A 52 -13.51 1.47 -6.76
C LEU A 52 -13.66 0.35 -5.73
N LEU A 53 -14.10 0.73 -4.53
CA LEU A 53 -14.44 -0.21 -3.47
C LEU A 53 -15.96 -0.45 -3.49
N THR A 54 -16.35 -1.71 -3.69
CA THR A 54 -17.76 -2.12 -3.68
C THR A 54 -18.02 -3.05 -2.50
N THR A 55 -19.04 -2.71 -1.70
CA THR A 55 -19.47 -3.50 -0.54
C THR A 55 -20.42 -4.63 -0.93
N ALA A 56 -20.70 -5.53 0.01
CA ALA A 56 -21.64 -6.63 -0.17
C ALA A 56 -23.06 -6.17 -0.53
N THR A 57 -23.47 -4.98 -0.10
CA THR A 57 -24.79 -4.40 -0.39
C THR A 57 -24.85 -3.68 -1.74
N GLY A 58 -23.74 -3.68 -2.51
CA GLY A 58 -23.64 -3.01 -3.80
C GLY A 58 -23.29 -1.53 -3.72
N ALA A 59 -23.14 -0.96 -2.51
CA ALA A 59 -22.64 0.41 -2.38
C ALA A 59 -21.20 0.49 -2.90
N ALA A 60 -20.96 1.39 -3.85
CA ALA A 60 -19.68 1.60 -4.50
C ALA A 60 -19.12 2.98 -4.15
N ARG A 61 -17.84 3.02 -3.78
CA ARG A 61 -17.14 4.25 -3.39
C ARG A 61 -15.82 4.36 -4.16
N PRO A 62 -15.60 5.43 -4.95
CA PRO A 62 -14.29 5.70 -5.51
C PRO A 62 -13.33 6.13 -4.39
N VAL A 63 -12.09 5.63 -4.45
CA VAL A 63 -11.00 5.96 -3.53
C VAL A 63 -9.74 6.23 -4.34
N ALA A 64 -8.97 7.25 -3.97
CA ALA A 64 -7.84 7.74 -4.76
C ALA A 64 -6.54 6.95 -4.49
N SER A 65 -6.44 6.26 -3.35
CA SER A 65 -5.22 5.60 -2.90
C SER A 65 -5.50 4.33 -2.09
N LEU A 66 -4.46 3.53 -1.86
CA LEU A 66 -4.54 2.38 -0.96
C LEU A 66 -4.84 2.80 0.49
N GLY A 67 -4.34 3.96 0.92
CA GLY A 67 -4.63 4.49 2.27
C GLY A 67 -6.13 4.78 2.46
N GLU A 68 -6.77 5.43 1.49
CA GLU A 68 -8.22 5.65 1.50
C GLU A 68 -9.02 4.35 1.42
N LEU A 69 -8.55 3.39 0.62
CA LEU A 69 -9.16 2.06 0.51
C LEU A 69 -9.22 1.37 1.88
N TRP A 70 -8.11 1.33 2.61
CA TRP A 70 -8.06 0.65 3.91
C TRP A 70 -8.78 1.44 5.00
N ALA A 71 -8.76 2.78 4.95
CA ALA A 71 -9.59 3.60 5.82
C ALA A 71 -11.08 3.31 5.63
N ALA A 72 -11.53 3.14 4.37
CA ALA A 72 -12.91 2.77 4.05
C ALA A 72 -13.27 1.32 4.39
N ALA A 73 -12.29 0.40 4.35
CA ALA A 73 -12.49 -1.01 4.71
C ALA A 73 -12.58 -1.28 6.23
N GLY A 74 -12.22 -0.29 7.06
CA GLY A 74 -12.38 -0.32 8.51
C GLY A 74 -11.23 -1.02 9.26
N GLY A 75 -10.70 -0.29 10.25
CA GLY A 75 -9.70 -0.74 11.21
C GLY A 75 -9.16 0.45 12.03
N PRO A 76 -9.06 0.37 13.36
CA PRO A 76 -8.34 1.35 14.16
C PRO A 76 -6.82 1.24 13.93
N SER A 77 -6.12 2.36 14.06
CA SER A 77 -4.66 2.42 14.04
C SER A 77 -4.19 2.66 15.48
N PRO A 78 -3.59 1.67 16.14
CA PRO A 78 -2.80 1.90 17.35
C PRO A 78 -1.41 2.43 16.97
N ALA A 79 -0.88 3.36 17.77
CA ALA A 79 0.50 3.81 17.64
C ALA A 79 1.43 2.85 18.42
N PRO A 80 2.42 2.21 17.78
CA PRO A 80 3.40 1.38 18.46
C PRO A 80 4.44 2.24 19.21
N THR A 81 4.76 1.86 20.46
CA THR A 81 5.64 2.62 21.37
C THR A 81 7.11 2.27 21.27
N GLU A 82 7.47 1.07 20.79
CA GLU A 82 8.84 0.68 20.45
C GLU A 82 8.87 0.12 19.04
N GLN A 83 9.87 0.53 18.25
CA GLN A 83 9.96 0.18 16.84
C GLN A 83 11.42 -0.09 16.46
N HIS A 84 11.65 -1.16 15.72
CA HIS A 84 12.95 -1.48 15.13
C HIS A 84 12.79 -1.95 13.68
N TRP A 85 13.90 -1.97 12.96
CA TRP A 85 13.93 -2.39 11.55
C TRP A 85 14.26 -3.88 11.46
N ALA A 86 13.51 -4.59 10.62
CA ALA A 86 13.92 -5.87 10.05
C ALA A 86 14.11 -5.70 8.54
N ARG A 87 15.15 -6.36 8.00
CA ARG A 87 15.48 -6.34 6.57
C ARG A 87 15.80 -7.75 6.07
N ALA A 88 15.50 -8.00 4.80
CA ALA A 88 15.83 -9.23 4.11
C ALA A 88 16.11 -8.97 2.63
N PRO A 89 16.87 -9.82 1.95
CA PRO A 89 17.02 -9.74 0.50
C PRO A 89 15.67 -9.87 -0.22
N VAL A 90 15.51 -9.16 -1.34
CA VAL A 90 14.32 -9.25 -2.19
C VAL A 90 14.28 -10.64 -2.86
N PRO A 91 13.23 -11.45 -2.65
CA PRO A 91 13.12 -12.75 -3.29
C PRO A 91 13.01 -12.66 -4.82
N ALA A 92 13.48 -13.70 -5.50
CA ALA A 92 13.24 -13.84 -6.93
C ALA A 92 11.74 -14.02 -7.21
N GLY A 93 11.22 -13.30 -8.21
CA GLY A 93 9.82 -13.41 -8.61
C GLY A 93 8.81 -12.75 -7.66
N TRP A 94 9.27 -11.94 -6.69
CA TRP A 94 8.37 -11.23 -5.79
C TRP A 94 7.48 -10.23 -6.54
N ASP A 95 6.25 -10.05 -6.07
CA ASP A 95 5.29 -9.10 -6.62
C ASP A 95 5.33 -7.78 -5.85
N LEU A 96 5.95 -6.77 -6.47
CA LEU A 96 6.04 -5.41 -5.93
C LEU A 96 4.67 -4.74 -5.75
N GLN A 97 3.65 -5.09 -6.56
CA GLN A 97 2.30 -4.56 -6.40
C GLN A 97 1.61 -5.17 -5.18
N ALA A 98 1.79 -6.48 -4.96
CA ALA A 98 1.30 -7.15 -3.77
C ALA A 98 1.99 -6.59 -2.50
N ALA A 99 3.30 -6.38 -2.55
CA ALA A 99 4.05 -5.77 -1.45
C ALA A 99 3.50 -4.39 -1.07
N ALA A 100 3.26 -3.50 -2.05
CA ALA A 100 2.68 -2.18 -1.78
C ALA A 100 1.29 -2.25 -1.14
N VAL A 101 0.46 -3.20 -1.56
CA VAL A 101 -0.87 -3.42 -0.97
C VAL A 101 -0.76 -3.89 0.48
N TRP A 102 0.13 -4.84 0.77
CA TRP A 102 0.35 -5.32 2.13
C TRP A 102 0.88 -4.21 3.03
N VAL A 103 1.88 -3.46 2.57
CA VAL A 103 2.46 -2.33 3.31
C VAL A 103 1.38 -1.31 3.68
N ALA A 104 0.51 -0.96 2.73
CA ALA A 104 -0.61 -0.05 3.00
C ALA A 104 -1.59 -0.59 4.06
N ALA A 105 -1.86 -1.90 4.03
CA ALA A 105 -2.76 -2.55 4.98
C ALA A 105 -2.12 -2.64 6.39
N ALA A 106 -0.86 -3.06 6.47
CA ALA A 106 -0.09 -3.17 7.70
C ALA A 106 0.11 -1.81 8.37
N ALA A 107 0.40 -0.77 7.60
CA ALA A 107 0.49 0.59 8.10
C ALA A 107 -0.85 1.06 8.68
N ARG A 108 -1.97 0.77 7.99
CA ARG A 108 -3.31 1.11 8.51
C ARG A 108 -3.63 0.37 9.81
N ALA A 109 -3.20 -0.88 9.93
CA ALA A 109 -3.38 -1.70 11.12
C ALA A 109 -2.44 -1.29 12.29
N GLY A 110 -1.50 -0.35 12.06
CA GLY A 110 -0.49 0.04 13.05
C GLY A 110 0.62 -0.99 13.25
N THR A 111 0.71 -2.00 12.39
CA THR A 111 1.75 -3.05 12.45
C THR A 111 3.12 -2.50 12.08
N ILE A 112 3.16 -1.58 11.12
CA ILE A 112 4.38 -0.94 10.64
C ILE A 112 4.23 0.58 10.61
N ALA A 113 5.32 1.29 10.84
CA ALA A 113 5.43 2.74 10.70
C ALA A 113 6.18 3.15 9.43
N ALA A 114 7.02 2.27 8.87
CA ALA A 114 7.71 2.51 7.61
C ALA A 114 7.99 1.20 6.88
N ALA A 115 8.23 1.29 5.57
CA ALA A 115 8.70 0.18 4.76
C ALA A 115 9.76 0.66 3.77
N GLU A 116 10.76 -0.19 3.55
CA GLU A 116 11.80 -0.03 2.54
C GLU A 116 11.52 -1.01 1.40
N LEU A 117 11.26 -0.48 0.21
CA LEU A 117 11.02 -1.23 -1.01
C LEU A 117 12.14 -0.93 -2.03
N PRO A 118 12.29 -1.73 -3.11
CA PRO A 118 13.31 -1.46 -4.13
C PRO A 118 13.23 -0.07 -4.80
N GLY A 119 12.13 0.67 -4.65
CA GLY A 119 11.99 2.05 -5.15
C GLY A 119 12.37 3.14 -4.14
N GLY A 120 12.65 2.79 -2.89
CA GLY A 120 12.88 3.73 -1.80
C GLY A 120 12.08 3.40 -0.53
N VAL A 121 12.09 4.35 0.40
CA VAL A 121 11.47 4.22 1.72
C VAL A 121 10.16 4.99 1.76
N VAL A 122 9.13 4.41 2.36
CA VAL A 122 7.88 5.09 2.72
C VAL A 122 7.72 5.10 4.24
N GLU A 123 7.43 6.27 4.77
CA GLU A 123 7.08 6.49 6.18
C GLU A 123 5.61 6.84 6.30
N PHE A 124 4.91 6.21 7.23
CA PHE A 124 3.49 6.43 7.50
C PHE A 124 3.34 7.25 8.79
N ARG A 125 2.58 8.33 8.69
CA ARG A 125 2.27 9.21 9.81
C ARG A 125 0.84 9.01 10.27
N ASP A 126 0.59 9.39 11.51
CA ASP A 126 -0.76 9.45 12.08
C ASP A 126 -1.70 10.23 11.14
N GLY A 127 -2.89 9.66 10.92
CA GLY A 127 -3.86 10.21 9.97
C GLY A 127 -3.71 9.72 8.53
N GLY A 128 -2.78 8.80 8.25
CA GLY A 128 -2.67 8.12 6.95
C GLY A 128 -1.87 8.88 5.88
N ALA A 129 -1.17 9.95 6.27
CA ALA A 129 -0.22 10.60 5.39
C ALA A 129 1.03 9.71 5.21
N ALA A 130 1.48 9.57 3.97
CA ALA A 130 2.69 8.83 3.64
C ALA A 130 3.74 9.78 3.06
N HIS A 131 4.97 9.68 3.54
CA HIS A 131 6.11 10.42 3.02
C HIS A 131 7.08 9.45 2.34
N VAL A 132 7.50 9.76 1.11
CA VAL A 132 8.41 8.91 0.33
C VAL A 132 9.76 9.58 0.21
N VAL A 133 10.80 8.82 0.53
CA VAL A 133 12.17 9.13 0.18
C VAL A 133 12.58 8.17 -0.94
N PRO A 134 12.62 8.62 -2.21
CA PRO A 134 13.08 7.80 -3.32
C PRO A 134 14.51 7.34 -3.07
N GLY A 135 14.78 6.06 -3.30
CA GLY A 135 16.09 5.45 -3.14
C GLY A 135 16.63 4.91 -4.46
N SER A 136 17.93 4.66 -4.52
CA SER A 136 18.49 3.76 -5.52
C SER A 136 17.96 2.35 -5.28
N ARG A 137 17.80 1.53 -6.33
CA ARG A 137 17.38 0.13 -6.18
C ARG A 137 18.21 -0.59 -5.12
N THR A 138 17.57 -0.93 -4.01
CA THR A 138 18.14 -1.77 -2.97
C THR A 138 17.90 -3.23 -3.31
N ALA A 139 18.84 -4.09 -2.92
CA ALA A 139 18.66 -5.55 -2.98
C ALA A 139 17.85 -6.09 -1.80
N GLU A 140 17.40 -5.19 -0.91
CA GLU A 140 16.74 -5.52 0.35
C GLU A 140 15.35 -4.88 0.42
N VAL A 141 14.47 -5.57 1.12
CA VAL A 141 13.16 -5.10 1.57
C VAL A 141 13.17 -5.05 3.09
N GLY A 142 12.55 -4.04 3.67
CA GLY A 142 12.51 -3.86 5.11
C GLY A 142 11.20 -3.29 5.62
N VAL A 143 10.94 -3.52 6.90
CA VAL A 143 9.82 -2.92 7.62
C VAL A 143 10.28 -2.40 8.98
N LEU A 144 9.69 -1.28 9.39
CA LEU A 144 9.84 -0.71 10.72
C LEU A 144 8.53 -0.90 11.47
N GLY A 145 8.57 -1.55 12.63
CA GLY A 145 7.38 -1.82 13.45
C GLY A 145 7.75 -2.39 14.82
N ALA A 146 6.75 -2.74 15.62
CA ALA A 146 6.97 -3.33 16.96
C ALA A 146 7.42 -4.81 16.88
N GLU A 147 6.91 -5.56 15.91
CA GLU A 147 7.33 -6.93 15.59
C GLU A 147 7.76 -7.02 14.11
N PRO A 148 8.85 -6.34 13.72
CA PRO A 148 9.22 -6.17 12.33
C PRO A 148 9.66 -7.48 11.67
N GLU A 149 10.16 -8.47 12.41
CA GLU A 149 10.52 -9.79 11.86
C GLU A 149 9.29 -10.58 11.40
N ALA A 150 8.24 -10.60 12.22
CA ALA A 150 6.96 -11.23 11.88
C ALA A 150 6.28 -10.50 10.72
N ALA A 151 6.25 -9.17 10.79
CA ALA A 151 5.76 -8.30 9.73
C ALA A 151 6.51 -8.50 8.41
N LEU A 152 7.84 -8.65 8.46
CA LEU A 152 8.65 -8.90 7.27
C LEU A 152 8.37 -10.28 6.68
N ALA A 153 8.24 -11.31 7.50
CA ALA A 153 7.88 -12.66 7.04
C ALA A 153 6.51 -12.67 6.34
N ASP A 154 5.51 -11.99 6.91
CA ASP A 154 4.17 -11.86 6.33
C ASP A 154 4.19 -11.10 5.00
N LEU A 155 4.95 -10.00 4.93
CA LEU A 155 5.16 -9.23 3.70
C LEU A 155 5.76 -10.12 2.60
N LEU A 156 6.85 -10.82 2.92
CA LEU A 156 7.54 -11.69 1.97
C LEU A 156 6.64 -12.84 1.50
N HIS A 157 5.90 -13.46 2.41
CA HIS A 157 4.95 -14.53 2.09
C HIS A 157 3.84 -14.04 1.17
N PHE A 158 3.23 -12.88 1.47
CA PHE A 158 2.17 -12.32 0.66
C PHE A 158 2.65 -11.92 -0.75
N ALA A 159 3.81 -11.27 -0.82
CA ALA A 159 4.43 -10.82 -2.07
C ALA A 159 4.97 -11.97 -2.93
N ALA A 160 5.23 -13.15 -2.37
CA ALA A 160 5.60 -14.35 -3.13
C ALA A 160 4.41 -15.01 -3.85
N GLY A 161 3.17 -14.54 -3.65
CA GLY A 161 2.00 -15.01 -4.39
C GLY A 161 1.08 -15.98 -3.64
N GLY A 162 0.98 -15.85 -2.31
CA GLY A 162 0.03 -16.62 -1.48
C GLY A 162 -1.39 -16.73 -2.02
#